data_AF-A0A1M3P314-F1
#
_entry.id   AF-A0A1M3P314-F1
#
_cell.length_a   1.000
_cell.length_b   1.000
_cell.length_c   1.000
_cell.angle_alpha   90.00
_cell.angle_beta   90.00
_cell.angle_gamma   90.00
#
_symmetry.space_group_name_H-M   'P 1'
#
loop_
_entity.id
_entity.type
_entity.pdbx_description
1 polymer ?
#
loop_
_entity_poly.entity_id
_entity_poly.type
_entity_poly.pdbx_seq_one_letter_code
_entity_poly.pdbx_strand_id
1 'polypeptide(L)'
;MNREDEEGILAGLREAVEDIKARDAAYAKEVRAKTKLSQAAFARRYHLNVRTLQNWEGGKPVDSVGQVLLRLIDRDPVAVDRMLNG
;
A
#
# COMPACT_ATOMS: atom_id res chain seq x y z
N MET A 1 -1.37 -0.86 -37.77
CA MET A 1 -1.93 -0.21 -36.57
C MET A 1 -1.84 1.29 -36.81
N ASN A 2 -2.94 2.00 -36.68
CA ASN A 2 -2.96 3.46 -36.88
C ASN A 2 -2.70 4.17 -35.54
N ARG A 3 -2.55 5.51 -35.56
CA ARG A 3 -2.30 6.31 -34.35
C ARG A 3 -3.46 6.24 -33.34
N GLU A 4 -4.69 6.14 -33.82
CA GLU A 4 -5.88 6.06 -32.96
C GLU A 4 -5.93 4.73 -32.19
N ASP A 5 -5.54 3.63 -32.84
CA ASP A 5 -5.39 2.31 -32.23
C ASP A 5 -4.34 2.34 -31.11
N GLU A 6 -3.19 2.99 -31.36
CA GLU A 6 -2.11 3.14 -30.38
C GLU A 6 -2.53 3.98 -29.17
N GLU A 7 -3.22 5.10 -29.40
CA GLU A 7 -3.73 5.97 -28.35
C GLU A 7 -4.77 5.26 -27.49
N GLY A 8 -5.66 4.48 -28.11
CA GLY A 8 -6.65 3.66 -27.40
C GLY A 8 -6.00 2.62 -26.47
N ILE A 9 -4.96 1.92 -26.95
CA ILE A 9 -4.20 0.96 -26.13
C ILE A 9 -3.52 1.66 -24.95
N LEU A 10 -2.87 2.81 -25.21
CA LEU A 10 -2.18 3.56 -24.16
C LEU A 10 -3.14 4.12 -23.10
N ALA A 11 -4.33 4.57 -23.52
CA ALA A 11 -5.36 5.03 -22.60
C ALA A 11 -5.82 3.89 -21.68
N GLY A 12 -6.13 2.72 -22.24
CA GLY A 12 -6.53 1.55 -21.45
C GLY A 12 -5.43 1.06 -20.49
N LEU A 13 -4.16 1.09 -20.91
CA LEU A 13 -3.03 0.75 -20.03
C LEU A 13 -2.89 1.73 -18.86
N ARG A 14 -3.11 3.03 -19.09
CA ARG A 14 -3.07 4.04 -18.02
C ARG A 14 -4.19 3.83 -17.01
N GLU A 15 -5.41 3.59 -17.48
CA GLU A 15 -6.56 3.28 -16.62
C GLU A 15 -6.28 2.07 -15.74
N ALA A 16 -5.80 0.97 -16.32
CA ALA A 16 -5.44 -0.23 -15.57
C ALA A 16 -4.36 0.03 -14.51
N VAL A 17 -3.35 0.86 -14.81
CA VAL A 17 -2.31 1.23 -13.85
C VAL A 17 -2.87 2.05 -12.68
N GLU A 18 -3.79 2.98 -12.93
CA GLU A 18 -4.42 3.76 -11.86
C GLU A 18 -5.32 2.89 -10.98
N ASP A 19 -6.05 1.94 -11.56
CA ASP A 19 -6.83 0.95 -10.82
C ASP A 19 -5.97 0.09 -9.90
N ILE A 20 -4.81 -0.37 -10.38
CA ILE A 20 -3.85 -1.12 -9.57
C ILE A 20 -3.37 -0.26 -8.39
N LYS A 21 -2.96 0.98 -8.63
CA LYS A 21 -2.51 1.90 -7.58
C LYS A 21 -3.60 2.17 -6.54
N ALA A 22 -4.84 2.38 -6.99
CA ALA A 22 -5.98 2.60 -6.11
C ALA A 22 -6.24 1.39 -5.20
N ARG A 23 -6.15 0.18 -5.75
CA ARG A 23 -6.30 -1.07 -4.98
C ARG A 23 -5.18 -1.27 -3.96
N ASP A 24 -3.93 -1.02 -4.35
CA ASP A 24 -2.78 -1.13 -3.43
C ASP A 24 -2.87 -0.11 -2.30
N ALA A 25 -3.29 1.12 -2.60
CA ALA A 25 -3.52 2.16 -1.60
C ALA A 25 -4.65 1.81 -0.63
N ALA A 26 -5.75 1.24 -1.15
CA ALA A 26 -6.85 0.76 -0.33
C ALA A 26 -6.40 -0.37 0.59
N TYR A 27 -5.64 -1.34 0.08
CA TYR A 27 -5.08 -2.43 0.87
C TYR A 27 -4.21 -1.92 2.04
N ALA A 28 -3.29 -0.97 1.79
CA ALA A 28 -2.49 -0.38 2.86
C ALA A 28 -3.35 0.29 3.95
N LYS A 29 -4.42 1.00 3.56
CA LYS A 29 -5.38 1.62 4.51
C LYS A 29 -6.12 0.57 5.33
N GLU A 30 -6.56 -0.52 4.70
CA GLU A 30 -7.28 -1.61 5.35
C GLU A 30 -6.41 -2.33 6.39
N VAL A 31 -5.15 -2.64 6.05
CA VAL A 31 -4.18 -3.22 6.98
C VAL A 31 -4.00 -2.33 8.21
N ARG A 32 -3.85 -1.01 8.03
CA ARG A 32 -3.79 -0.07 9.16
C ARG A 32 -5.09 -0.03 9.95
N ALA A 33 -6.24 -0.04 9.27
CA ALA A 33 -7.54 0.03 9.94
C ALA A 33 -7.76 -1.16 10.89
N LYS A 34 -7.26 -2.35 10.55
CA LYS A 34 -7.30 -3.55 11.42
C LYS A 34 -6.59 -3.34 12.77
N THR A 35 -5.57 -2.48 12.82
CA THR A 35 -4.84 -2.19 14.07
C THR A 35 -5.48 -1.06 14.88
N LYS A 36 -6.49 -0.37 14.35
CA LYS A 36 -7.16 0.80 14.97
C LYS A 36 -6.19 1.96 15.28
N LEU A 37 -5.09 2.07 14.55
CA LEU A 37 -4.09 3.14 14.73
C LEU A 37 -4.27 4.25 13.70
N SER A 38 -3.94 5.49 14.10
CA SER A 38 -3.71 6.57 13.15
C SER A 38 -2.48 6.27 12.28
N GLN A 39 -2.32 6.94 11.14
CA GLN A 39 -1.15 6.76 10.28
C GLN A 39 0.17 6.94 11.05
N ALA A 40 0.28 8.00 11.86
CA ALA A 40 1.48 8.26 12.63
C ALA A 40 1.74 7.20 13.71
N ALA A 41 0.68 6.70 14.36
CA ALA A 41 0.82 5.66 15.37
C ALA A 41 1.18 4.30 14.74
N PHE A 42 0.56 3.94 13.61
CA PHE A 42 0.91 2.75 12.84
C PHE A 42 2.37 2.80 12.37
N ALA A 43 2.77 3.92 11.77
CA ALA A 43 4.14 4.09 11.29
C ALA A 43 5.16 3.93 12.42
N ARG A 44 4.92 4.56 13.59
CA ARG A 44 5.78 4.37 14.76
C ARG A 44 5.80 2.93 15.26
N ARG A 45 4.63 2.28 15.34
CA ARG A 45 4.49 0.91 15.88
C ARG A 45 5.25 -0.13 15.07
N TYR A 46 5.33 0.05 13.76
CA TYR A 46 5.96 -0.87 12.82
C TYR A 46 7.26 -0.30 12.21
N HIS A 47 7.90 0.67 12.88
CA HIS A 47 9.19 1.27 12.52
C HIS A 47 9.28 1.81 11.07
N LEU A 48 8.18 2.40 10.58
CA LEU A 48 8.11 3.06 9.29
C LEU A 48 8.24 4.58 9.44
N ASN A 49 8.77 5.22 8.41
CA ASN A 49 8.58 6.65 8.24
C ASN A 49 7.10 6.93 7.93
N VAL A 50 6.48 7.87 8.66
CA VAL A 50 5.07 8.24 8.45
C VAL A 50 4.79 8.68 7.00
N ARG A 51 5.75 9.34 6.35
CA ARG A 51 5.63 9.77 4.95
C ARG A 51 5.59 8.57 4.00
N THR A 52 6.30 7.49 4.31
CA THR A 52 6.25 6.24 3.53
C THR A 52 4.84 5.66 3.56
N LEU A 53 4.22 5.55 4.74
CA LEU A 53 2.85 5.07 4.87
C LEU A 53 1.84 6.00 4.15
N GLN A 54 2.00 7.31 4.29
CA GLN A 54 1.14 8.28 3.59
C GLN A 54 1.27 8.16 2.07
N ASN A 55 2.48 7.94 1.56
CA ASN A 55 2.71 7.72 0.14
C ASN A 55 2.00 6.44 -0.34
N TRP A 56 2.12 5.33 0.39
CA TRP A 56 1.45 4.06 0.07
C TRP A 56 -0.08 4.21 0.09
N GLU A 57 -0.65 4.75 1.17
CA GLU A 57 -2.09 5.03 1.27
C GLU A 57 -2.58 6.09 0.26
N GLY A 58 -1.64 6.84 -0.34
CA GLY A 58 -1.87 7.82 -1.40
C GLY A 58 -1.65 7.32 -2.82
N GLY A 59 -1.44 6.01 -3.03
CA GLY A 59 -1.30 5.41 -4.37
C GLY A 59 0.12 5.41 -4.94
N LYS A 60 1.14 5.77 -4.15
CA LYS A 60 2.52 5.46 -4.54
C LYS A 60 2.76 3.96 -4.41
N PRO A 61 3.49 3.34 -5.37
CA PRO A 61 3.80 1.92 -5.29
C PRO A 61 4.44 1.54 -3.96
N VAL A 62 3.99 0.42 -3.39
CA VAL A 62 4.60 -0.19 -2.23
C VAL A 62 5.78 -1.04 -2.70
N ASP A 63 6.97 -0.81 -2.16
CA ASP A 63 8.14 -1.63 -2.45
C ASP A 63 7.96 -3.06 -1.91
N SER A 64 8.82 -3.98 -2.35
CA SER A 64 8.70 -5.40 -2.01
C SER A 64 8.76 -5.68 -0.50
N VAL A 65 9.58 -4.92 0.24
CA VAL A 65 9.71 -5.06 1.70
C VAL A 65 8.43 -4.58 2.39
N GLY A 66 7.89 -3.44 1.97
CA GLY A 66 6.62 -2.90 2.43
C GLY A 66 5.46 -3.85 2.16
N GLN A 67 5.42 -4.49 0.99
CA GLN A 67 4.40 -5.49 0.66
C GLN A 67 4.45 -6.69 1.61
N VAL A 68 5.65 -7.21 1.90
CA VAL A 68 5.84 -8.31 2.85
C VAL A 68 5.37 -7.88 4.24
N LEU A 69 5.79 -6.71 4.73
CA LEU A 69 5.40 -6.19 6.04
C LEU A 69 3.87 -6.04 6.13
N LEU A 70 3.23 -5.42 5.14
CA LEU A 70 1.78 -5.24 5.11
C LEU A 70 1.06 -6.59 5.14
N ARG A 71 1.51 -7.61 4.39
CA ARG A 71 0.93 -8.97 4.44
C ARG A 71 1.07 -9.64 5.80
N LEU A 72 2.23 -9.50 6.45
CA LEU A 72 2.45 -10.06 7.78
C LEU A 72 1.52 -9.41 8.81
N ILE A 73 1.42 -8.07 8.79
CA ILE A 73 0.53 -7.31 9.68
C ILE A 73 -0.94 -7.63 9.39
N ASP A 74 -1.31 -7.78 8.11
CA ASP A 74 -2.67 -8.14 7.71
C ASP A 74 -3.13 -9.48 8.29
N ARG A 75 -2.17 -10.42 8.35
CA ARG A 75 -2.40 -11.79 8.80
C ARG A 75 -2.48 -11.89 10.32
N ASP A 76 -1.56 -11.26 11.03
CA ASP A 76 -1.52 -11.24 12.50
C ASP A 76 -0.80 -9.97 13.02
N PRO A 77 -1.54 -8.86 13.24
CA PRO A 77 -0.94 -7.61 13.66
C PRO A 77 -0.37 -7.69 15.08
N VAL A 78 -0.87 -8.59 15.94
CA VAL A 78 -0.43 -8.76 17.33
C VAL A 78 0.89 -9.54 17.39
N ALA A 79 1.04 -10.58 16.57
CA ALA A 79 2.29 -11.33 16.50
C ALA A 79 3.44 -10.49 15.96
N VAL A 80 3.23 -9.79 14.84
CA VAL A 80 4.26 -8.89 14.26
C VAL A 80 4.64 -7.81 15.26
N ASP A 81 3.65 -7.24 15.93
CA ASP A 81 3.88 -6.24 16.94
C ASP A 81 4.75 -6.75 18.11
N ARG A 82 4.44 -7.95 18.63
CA ARG A 82 5.24 -8.60 19.67
C ARG A 82 6.67 -8.89 19.21
N MET A 83 6.87 -9.25 17.95
CA MET A 83 8.21 -9.51 17.40
C MET A 83 9.07 -8.25 17.29
N LEU A 84 8.45 -7.10 17.03
CA LEU A 84 9.17 -5.82 16.84
C LEU A 84 9.34 -5.03 18.14
N ASN A 85 8.40 -5.15 19.08
CA ASN A 85 8.32 -4.32 20.28
C ASN A 85 8.35 -5.11 21.60
N GLY A 86 8.48 -6.44 21.55
CA GLY A 86 8.55 -7.32 22.71
C GLY A 86 9.98 -7.58 23.21
#